data_AF-W4VBV1-F1
#
_entry.id   AF-W4VBV1-F1
#
_cell.length_a   1.000
_cell.length_b   1.000
_cell.length_c   1.000
_cell.angle_alpha   90.00
_cell.angle_beta   90.00
_cell.angle_gamma   90.00
#
_symmetry.space_group_name_H-M   'P 1'
#
loop_
_entity.id
_entity.type
_entity.pdbx_description
1 polymer ?
#
loop_
_entity_poly.entity_id
_entity_poly.type
_entity_poly.pdbx_seq_one_letter_code
_entity_poly.pdbx_strand_id
1 'polypeptide(L)'
;MYKLYGGSPDPKFSGIEEVTEDEIFVEAGVNASGSNFIEIKAVVNNKSGWPARVCENLSFRYFIDIEELAAAGKTASDLKVSSSYNQGAKLSDVKHYKDNIYYVEVDLSGTKIYPGGQSAYKKEVQFRISAPEGTVLNSENDYSYQGLSAGAVVKSEDIPVYDAGVLVFGKEPGASSKSVSKDGALPKATPTAKSYSEPAAEYTQNPSPDLKTPAGQNGLKDKAQGSKGAVSLQYANGNASAETNGISPKFKITNNGTKAIDLSEVKIRYYYTKEGSASQNFWCDWSSAGNSNIIGNFVNVRSPKEEADTYLEVGFAGGAGNLEPGESVEVQVRFSKDDWSNYTQSNDYSFNSSASSYTDWDRITLYISGKLVCGKEP
;
A
#
# COMPACT_ATOMS: atom_id res chain seq x y z
N MET A 1 -20.00 46.01 3.62
CA MET A 1 -20.67 45.93 2.31
C MET A 1 -22.13 45.52 2.41
N TYR A 2 -22.51 44.30 2.80
CA TYR A 2 -23.94 43.90 2.92
C TYR A 2 -24.78 44.81 3.84
N LYS A 3 -24.23 45.28 4.98
CA LYS A 3 -24.90 46.25 5.87
C LYS A 3 -25.07 47.66 5.26
N LEU A 4 -24.24 48.01 4.27
CA LEU A 4 -24.24 49.32 3.61
C LEU A 4 -25.05 49.31 2.30
N TYR A 5 -25.10 48.17 1.60
CA TYR A 5 -25.63 48.07 0.23
C TYR A 5 -26.76 47.03 0.06
N GLY A 6 -27.15 46.33 1.13
CA GLY A 6 -28.19 45.29 1.07
C GLY A 6 -27.74 44.02 0.33
N GLY A 7 -28.72 43.19 -0.03
CA GLY A 7 -28.56 41.89 -0.69
C GLY A 7 -29.05 40.72 0.18
N SER A 8 -29.57 39.67 -0.47
CA SER A 8 -29.94 38.41 0.17
C SER A 8 -29.12 37.26 -0.44
N PRO A 9 -28.54 36.36 0.37
CA PRO A 9 -27.83 35.19 -0.15
C PRO A 9 -28.78 34.30 -0.95
N ASP A 10 -28.25 33.57 -1.94
CA ASP A 10 -29.03 32.55 -2.64
C ASP A 10 -29.45 31.47 -1.63
N PRO A 11 -30.76 31.26 -1.41
CA PRO A 11 -31.25 30.28 -0.43
C PRO A 11 -30.90 28.83 -0.80
N LYS A 12 -30.45 28.56 -2.04
CA LYS A 12 -30.05 27.23 -2.52
C LYS A 12 -28.54 27.01 -2.50
N PHE A 13 -27.75 28.04 -2.20
CA PHE A 13 -26.30 27.89 -2.16
C PHE A 13 -25.90 26.82 -1.13
N SER A 14 -25.28 25.74 -1.61
CA SER A 14 -24.72 24.68 -0.79
C SER A 14 -23.43 24.18 -1.44
N GLY A 15 -22.54 23.63 -0.61
CA GLY A 15 -21.35 22.89 -1.06
C GLY A 15 -21.58 21.38 -1.06
N ILE A 16 -22.83 20.93 -1.23
CA ILE A 16 -23.15 19.50 -1.37
C ILE A 16 -22.98 19.15 -2.84
N GLU A 17 -21.85 18.52 -3.14
CA GLU A 17 -21.49 18.10 -4.49
C GLU A 17 -22.06 16.72 -4.82
N GLU A 18 -22.18 16.42 -6.11
CA GLU A 18 -22.47 15.06 -6.57
C GLU A 18 -21.24 14.16 -6.34
N VAL A 19 -21.47 12.96 -5.82
CA VAL A 19 -20.43 11.93 -5.76
C VAL A 19 -20.19 11.38 -7.17
N THR A 20 -19.07 11.78 -7.78
CA THR A 20 -18.77 11.45 -9.19
C THR A 20 -18.00 10.15 -9.37
N GLU A 21 -17.37 9.64 -8.32
CA GLU A 21 -16.51 8.45 -8.35
C GLU A 21 -16.87 7.46 -7.24
N ASP A 22 -16.56 6.18 -7.45
CA ASP A 22 -16.66 5.19 -6.38
C ASP A 22 -15.57 5.41 -5.34
N GLU A 23 -15.96 5.53 -4.08
CA GLU A 23 -15.04 5.90 -3.00
C GLU A 23 -14.38 4.69 -2.34
N ILE A 24 -15.13 3.61 -2.14
CA ILE A 24 -14.67 2.40 -1.46
C ILE A 24 -15.00 1.21 -2.35
N PHE A 25 -13.99 0.46 -2.77
CA PHE A 25 -14.17 -0.65 -3.72
C PHE A 25 -13.00 -1.62 -3.64
N VAL A 26 -13.13 -2.77 -4.31
CA VAL A 26 -12.02 -3.72 -4.49
C VAL A 26 -11.60 -3.73 -5.95
N GLU A 27 -10.29 -3.68 -6.17
CA GLU A 27 -9.66 -4.08 -7.42
C GLU A 27 -9.12 -5.49 -7.26
N ALA A 28 -9.37 -6.38 -8.22
CA ALA A 28 -8.92 -7.77 -8.12
C ALA A 28 -8.37 -8.29 -9.45
N GLY A 29 -7.55 -9.33 -9.36
CA GLY A 29 -6.96 -10.02 -10.49
C GLY A 29 -6.46 -11.40 -10.10
N VAL A 30 -6.23 -12.25 -11.11
CA VAL A 30 -5.69 -13.58 -10.90
C VAL A 30 -4.18 -13.47 -10.64
N ASN A 31 -3.74 -13.86 -9.45
CA ASN A 31 -2.32 -13.90 -9.08
C ASN A 31 -1.66 -15.20 -9.55
N ALA A 32 -2.37 -16.32 -9.37
CA ALA A 32 -1.98 -17.64 -9.86
C ALA A 32 -3.22 -18.52 -10.01
N SER A 33 -3.16 -19.51 -10.90
CA SER A 33 -4.21 -20.52 -11.05
C SER A 33 -3.61 -21.89 -11.36
N GLY A 34 -4.37 -22.93 -11.07
CA GLY A 34 -4.07 -24.31 -11.40
C GLY A 34 -5.36 -25.10 -11.57
N SER A 35 -5.25 -26.39 -11.93
CA SER A 35 -6.44 -27.23 -12.13
C SER A 35 -7.30 -27.38 -10.87
N ASN A 36 -6.71 -27.26 -9.68
CA ASN A 36 -7.39 -27.43 -8.40
C ASN A 36 -7.36 -26.18 -7.50
N PHE A 37 -6.90 -25.01 -7.99
CA PHE A 37 -6.86 -23.81 -7.16
C PHE A 37 -6.97 -22.52 -7.97
N ILE A 38 -7.48 -21.49 -7.32
CA ILE A 38 -7.41 -20.11 -7.76
C ILE A 38 -6.78 -19.25 -6.66
N GLU A 39 -5.86 -18.37 -7.04
CA GLU A 39 -5.26 -17.38 -6.16
C GLU A 39 -5.55 -15.98 -6.67
N ILE A 40 -6.19 -15.19 -5.83
CA ILE A 40 -6.66 -13.85 -6.14
C ILE A 40 -5.76 -12.84 -5.43
N LYS A 41 -5.29 -11.85 -6.20
CA LYS A 41 -4.77 -10.59 -5.65
C LYS A 41 -5.92 -9.61 -5.60
N ALA A 42 -6.27 -9.15 -4.40
CA ALA A 42 -7.30 -8.15 -4.15
C ALA A 42 -6.70 -6.93 -3.45
N VAL A 43 -7.07 -5.75 -3.92
CA VAL A 43 -6.67 -4.45 -3.38
C VAL A 43 -7.94 -3.72 -2.97
N VAL A 44 -8.21 -3.66 -1.67
CA VAL A 44 -9.31 -2.85 -1.14
C VAL A 44 -8.86 -1.39 -1.08
N ASN A 45 -9.69 -0.50 -1.62
CA ASN A 45 -9.43 0.92 -1.77
C ASN A 45 -10.40 1.74 -0.89
N ASN A 46 -9.89 2.81 -0.28
CA ASN A 46 -10.66 3.91 0.28
C ASN A 46 -10.11 5.23 -0.27
N LYS A 47 -10.79 5.77 -1.27
CA LYS A 47 -10.55 7.05 -1.94
C LYS A 47 -11.67 8.04 -1.65
N SER A 48 -12.29 7.96 -0.46
CA SER A 48 -13.40 8.84 -0.08
C SER A 48 -13.06 10.33 -0.16
N GLY A 49 -14.03 11.12 -0.59
CA GLY A 49 -13.97 12.57 -0.76
C GLY A 49 -15.21 13.31 -0.26
N TRP A 50 -16.35 12.62 -0.04
CA TRP A 50 -17.64 13.26 0.27
C TRP A 50 -18.32 12.78 1.59
N PRO A 51 -17.71 13.00 2.76
CA PRO A 51 -16.37 13.50 3.01
C PRO A 51 -15.31 12.38 3.03
N ALA A 52 -14.04 12.75 2.90
CA ALA A 52 -12.94 11.85 3.20
C ALA A 52 -13.06 11.29 4.63
N ARG A 53 -12.98 9.97 4.77
CA ARG A 53 -13.14 9.28 6.06
C ARG A 53 -12.17 8.12 6.22
N VAL A 54 -11.83 7.82 7.47
CA VAL A 54 -11.10 6.60 7.83
C VAL A 54 -12.10 5.47 7.96
N CYS A 55 -11.78 4.32 7.35
CA CYS A 55 -12.51 3.08 7.58
C CYS A 55 -11.59 2.09 8.31
N GLU A 56 -12.07 1.50 9.39
CA GLU A 56 -11.31 0.53 10.19
C GLU A 56 -12.06 -0.80 10.41
N ASN A 57 -13.17 -0.99 9.70
CA ASN A 57 -14.03 -2.16 9.77
C ASN A 57 -14.42 -2.67 8.36
N LEU A 58 -13.54 -2.45 7.37
CA LEU A 58 -13.79 -2.91 6.02
C LEU A 58 -13.60 -4.42 5.91
N SER A 59 -14.50 -5.06 5.18
CA SER A 59 -14.37 -6.44 4.73
C SER A 59 -14.89 -6.56 3.30
N PHE A 60 -14.46 -7.57 2.56
CA PHE A 60 -15.06 -7.90 1.27
C PHE A 60 -15.30 -9.40 1.14
N ARG A 61 -16.16 -9.79 0.20
CA ARG A 61 -16.50 -11.20 -0.05
C ARG A 61 -16.17 -11.60 -1.48
N TYR A 62 -15.50 -12.73 -1.64
CA TYR A 62 -15.25 -13.37 -2.93
C TYR A 62 -16.12 -14.62 -3.03
N PHE A 63 -17.06 -14.62 -3.97
CA PHE A 63 -18.07 -15.66 -4.17
C PHE A 63 -17.64 -16.67 -5.23
N ILE A 64 -17.81 -17.94 -4.90
CA ILE A 64 -17.53 -19.11 -5.74
C ILE A 64 -18.79 -19.95 -5.92
N ASP A 65 -18.91 -20.63 -7.06
CA ASP A 65 -19.91 -21.68 -7.28
C ASP A 65 -19.19 -23.02 -7.25
N ILE A 66 -19.60 -23.91 -6.33
CA ILE A 66 -18.93 -25.20 -6.11
C ILE A 66 -19.67 -26.39 -6.75
N GLU A 67 -20.54 -26.16 -7.73
CA GLU A 67 -21.29 -27.22 -8.41
C GLU A 67 -20.39 -28.37 -8.91
N GLU A 68 -19.19 -28.06 -9.39
CA GLU A 68 -18.22 -29.03 -9.88
C GLU A 68 -17.64 -29.94 -8.78
N LEU A 69 -17.62 -29.49 -7.53
CA LEU A 69 -17.18 -30.32 -6.40
C LEU A 69 -18.14 -31.48 -6.17
N ALA A 70 -19.45 -31.24 -6.31
CA ALA A 70 -20.46 -32.27 -6.13
C ALA A 70 -20.29 -33.40 -7.16
N ALA A 71 -19.95 -33.06 -8.42
CA ALA A 71 -19.66 -34.02 -9.47
C ALA A 71 -18.42 -34.89 -9.16
N ALA A 72 -17.47 -34.37 -8.37
CA ALA A 72 -16.29 -35.09 -7.90
C ALA A 72 -16.51 -35.82 -6.55
N GLY A 73 -17.74 -35.82 -6.00
CA GLY A 73 -18.03 -36.39 -4.68
C GLY A 73 -17.38 -35.62 -3.53
N LYS A 74 -17.11 -34.32 -3.73
CA LYS A 74 -16.50 -33.39 -2.78
C LYS A 74 -17.52 -32.37 -2.27
N THR A 75 -17.16 -31.68 -1.21
CA THR A 75 -17.98 -30.68 -0.53
C THR A 75 -17.16 -29.44 -0.20
N ALA A 76 -17.81 -28.37 0.26
CA ALA A 76 -17.11 -27.16 0.70
C ALA A 76 -16.06 -27.41 1.80
N SER A 77 -16.23 -28.42 2.65
CA SER A 77 -15.24 -28.76 3.68
C SER A 77 -13.93 -29.35 3.14
N ASP A 78 -13.92 -29.78 1.88
CA ASP A 78 -12.71 -30.22 1.19
C ASP A 78 -11.88 -29.04 0.66
N LEU A 79 -12.45 -27.83 0.60
CA LEU A 79 -11.74 -26.63 0.20
C LEU A 79 -10.87 -26.10 1.32
N LYS A 80 -9.70 -25.59 0.93
CA LYS A 80 -8.76 -24.91 1.83
C LYS A 80 -8.54 -23.48 1.39
N VAL A 81 -8.69 -22.54 2.32
CA VAL A 81 -8.31 -21.14 2.16
C VAL A 81 -6.91 -20.94 2.74
N SER A 82 -6.05 -20.23 2.01
CA SER A 82 -4.70 -19.89 2.48
C SER A 82 -4.26 -18.53 1.96
N SER A 83 -3.26 -17.93 2.59
CA SER A 83 -2.64 -16.68 2.14
C SER A 83 -1.16 -16.68 2.48
N SER A 84 -0.37 -16.15 1.55
CA SER A 84 1.05 -15.85 1.73
C SER A 84 1.31 -14.35 1.89
N TYR A 85 0.30 -13.49 1.64
CA TYR A 85 0.42 -12.04 1.72
C TYR A 85 -0.93 -11.40 2.08
N ASN A 86 -1.11 -10.93 3.32
CA ASN A 86 -2.39 -10.39 3.80
C ASN A 86 -2.15 -9.18 4.72
N GLN A 87 -2.09 -7.97 4.15
CA GLN A 87 -1.81 -6.74 4.90
C GLN A 87 -2.91 -6.40 5.92
N GLY A 88 -2.78 -6.92 7.13
CA GLY A 88 -3.73 -6.67 8.23
C GLY A 88 -5.08 -7.35 8.06
N ALA A 89 -5.20 -8.30 7.13
CA ALA A 89 -6.43 -9.01 6.83
C ALA A 89 -6.49 -10.40 7.48
N LYS A 90 -7.68 -10.79 7.92
CA LYS A 90 -8.04 -12.14 8.34
C LYS A 90 -8.91 -12.78 7.26
N LEU A 91 -8.66 -14.05 6.97
CA LEU A 91 -9.46 -14.81 6.01
C LEU A 91 -10.37 -15.77 6.77
N SER A 92 -11.62 -15.87 6.35
CA SER A 92 -12.48 -16.96 6.78
C SER A 92 -12.19 -18.24 5.99
N ASP A 93 -12.62 -19.38 6.54
CA ASP A 93 -12.91 -20.54 5.71
C ASP A 93 -14.07 -20.23 4.74
N VAL A 94 -14.34 -21.13 3.79
CA VAL A 94 -15.48 -20.99 2.88
C VAL A 94 -16.80 -21.04 3.67
N LYS A 95 -17.67 -20.06 3.43
CA LYS A 95 -18.99 -19.92 4.06
C LYS A 95 -20.07 -20.12 3.01
N HIS A 96 -21.13 -20.85 3.37
CA HIS A 96 -22.28 -21.05 2.49
C HIS A 96 -23.05 -19.74 2.33
N TYR A 97 -23.44 -19.39 1.10
CA TYR A 97 -24.32 -18.26 0.80
C TYR A 97 -25.73 -18.76 0.49
N LYS A 98 -25.89 -19.42 -0.67
CA LYS A 98 -27.17 -19.92 -1.17
C LYS A 98 -26.91 -20.94 -2.28
N ASP A 99 -27.70 -22.00 -2.35
CA ASP A 99 -27.57 -23.05 -3.37
C ASP A 99 -26.12 -23.59 -3.41
N ASN A 100 -25.46 -23.60 -4.57
CA ASN A 100 -24.05 -23.99 -4.70
C ASN A 100 -23.07 -22.82 -4.50
N ILE A 101 -23.57 -21.64 -4.13
CA ILE A 101 -22.75 -20.44 -3.96
C ILE A 101 -22.19 -20.39 -2.54
N TYR A 102 -20.88 -20.22 -2.45
CA TYR A 102 -20.11 -20.04 -1.23
C TYR A 102 -19.28 -18.77 -1.34
N TYR A 103 -18.67 -18.33 -0.25
CA TYR A 103 -17.76 -17.19 -0.27
C TYR A 103 -16.63 -17.30 0.74
N VAL A 104 -15.53 -16.61 0.44
CA VAL A 104 -14.48 -16.28 1.40
C VAL A 104 -14.65 -14.83 1.82
N GLU A 105 -14.67 -14.58 3.13
CA GLU A 105 -14.68 -13.23 3.69
C GLU A 105 -13.25 -12.82 4.03
N VAL A 106 -12.84 -11.67 3.50
CA VAL A 106 -11.57 -11.03 3.83
C VAL A 106 -11.88 -9.85 4.74
N ASP A 107 -11.55 -9.99 6.02
CA ASP A 107 -11.84 -9.01 7.07
C ASP A 107 -10.60 -8.20 7.41
N LEU A 108 -10.66 -6.88 7.20
CA LEU A 108 -9.60 -5.92 7.53
C LEU A 108 -9.94 -5.11 8.79
N SER A 109 -10.88 -5.57 9.61
CA SER A 109 -11.22 -4.92 10.87
C SER A 109 -10.00 -4.73 11.77
N GLY A 110 -9.82 -3.50 12.25
CA GLY A 110 -8.64 -3.05 13.00
C GLY A 110 -7.54 -2.44 12.12
N THR A 111 -7.61 -2.59 10.80
CA THR A 111 -6.70 -1.94 9.84
C THR A 111 -7.32 -0.66 9.32
N LYS A 112 -6.65 0.48 9.56
CA LYS A 112 -7.10 1.77 9.02
C LYS A 112 -6.78 1.87 7.54
N ILE A 113 -7.80 2.18 6.74
CA ILE A 113 -7.70 2.45 5.30
C ILE A 113 -8.33 3.82 5.08
N TYR A 114 -7.58 4.76 4.52
CA TYR A 114 -8.00 6.16 4.39
C TYR A 114 -7.24 6.88 3.27
N PRO A 115 -7.84 7.90 2.62
CA PRO A 115 -7.24 8.63 1.50
C PRO A 115 -6.14 9.61 1.96
N GLY A 116 -5.07 9.10 2.58
CA GLY A 116 -4.01 9.90 3.21
C GLY A 116 -2.58 9.59 2.75
N GLY A 117 -2.40 8.81 1.69
CA GLY A 117 -1.08 8.42 1.17
C GLY A 117 -1.09 7.08 0.44
N GLN A 118 -0.06 6.79 -0.36
CA GLN A 118 0.00 5.60 -1.22
C GLN A 118 -0.21 4.27 -0.47
N SER A 119 0.32 4.15 0.74
CA SER A 119 0.15 2.99 1.63
C SER A 119 -1.13 3.02 2.44
N ALA A 120 -1.77 4.18 2.60
CA ALA A 120 -2.92 4.38 3.47
C ALA A 120 -4.24 4.11 2.75
N TYR A 121 -4.38 4.54 1.49
CA TYR A 121 -5.67 4.46 0.78
C TYR A 121 -6.01 3.05 0.29
N LYS A 122 -5.06 2.12 0.32
CA LYS A 122 -5.25 0.76 -0.18
C LYS A 122 -4.56 -0.29 0.68
N LYS A 123 -5.11 -1.51 0.70
CA LYS A 123 -4.49 -2.71 1.29
C LYS A 123 -4.58 -3.88 0.33
N GLU A 124 -3.46 -4.57 0.15
CA GLU A 124 -3.36 -5.75 -0.72
C GLU A 124 -3.47 -7.04 0.11
N VAL A 125 -4.27 -7.98 -0.41
CA VAL A 125 -4.45 -9.32 0.11
C VAL A 125 -4.35 -10.30 -1.06
N GLN A 126 -3.50 -11.32 -0.92
CA GLN A 126 -3.39 -12.45 -1.84
C GLN A 126 -3.89 -13.69 -1.12
N PHE A 127 -5.00 -14.26 -1.59
CA PHE A 127 -5.61 -15.43 -0.99
C PHE A 127 -5.88 -16.50 -2.03
N ARG A 128 -5.72 -17.77 -1.63
CA ARG A 128 -5.89 -18.94 -2.47
C ARG A 128 -7.00 -19.82 -1.93
N ILE A 129 -7.90 -20.25 -2.81
CA ILE A 129 -8.90 -21.28 -2.59
C ILE A 129 -8.43 -22.52 -3.34
N SER A 130 -8.22 -23.63 -2.64
CA SER A 130 -7.72 -24.88 -3.22
C SER A 130 -8.64 -26.05 -2.90
N ALA A 131 -8.97 -26.84 -3.92
CA ALA A 131 -9.54 -28.17 -3.78
C ALA A 131 -8.43 -29.23 -3.58
N PRO A 132 -8.77 -30.44 -3.09
CA PRO A 132 -7.82 -31.53 -2.96
C PRO A 132 -7.16 -31.87 -4.31
N GLU A 133 -5.94 -32.40 -4.25
CA GLU A 133 -5.23 -32.84 -5.45
C GLU A 133 -6.07 -33.83 -6.28
N GLY A 134 -6.09 -33.65 -7.60
CA GLY A 134 -6.93 -34.41 -8.52
C GLY A 134 -8.40 -33.96 -8.61
N THR A 135 -8.83 -32.98 -7.82
CA THR A 135 -10.16 -32.35 -7.95
C THR A 135 -10.05 -31.10 -8.82
N VAL A 136 -10.90 -31.01 -9.86
CA VAL A 136 -10.97 -29.79 -10.68
C VAL A 136 -11.73 -28.73 -9.91
N LEU A 137 -11.18 -27.53 -9.82
CA LEU A 137 -11.86 -26.33 -9.33
C LEU A 137 -12.10 -25.42 -10.54
N ASN A 138 -13.36 -25.18 -10.89
CA ASN A 138 -13.70 -24.36 -12.04
C ASN A 138 -13.96 -22.94 -11.58
N SER A 139 -13.15 -21.97 -12.02
CA SER A 139 -13.41 -20.56 -11.67
C SER A 139 -14.29 -19.83 -12.67
N GLU A 140 -14.55 -20.38 -13.85
CA GLU A 140 -15.29 -19.68 -14.91
C GLU A 140 -16.78 -19.49 -14.57
N ASN A 141 -17.34 -20.33 -13.70
CA ASN A 141 -18.70 -20.19 -13.14
C ASN A 141 -18.73 -19.40 -11.82
N ASP A 142 -17.59 -19.01 -11.26
CA ASP A 142 -17.55 -18.22 -10.03
C ASP A 142 -18.06 -16.80 -10.28
N TYR A 143 -18.95 -16.32 -9.40
CA TYR A 143 -19.53 -14.99 -9.49
C TYR A 143 -18.45 -13.90 -9.41
N SER A 144 -17.54 -13.98 -8.44
CA SER A 144 -16.51 -12.95 -8.24
C SER A 144 -15.32 -13.06 -9.19
N TYR A 145 -15.23 -14.13 -10.00
CA TYR A 145 -14.18 -14.29 -11.00
C TYR A 145 -14.48 -13.53 -12.29
N GLN A 146 -15.74 -13.14 -12.52
CA GLN A 146 -16.16 -12.49 -13.75
C GLN A 146 -15.36 -11.20 -14.03
N GLY A 147 -14.76 -11.14 -15.21
CA GLY A 147 -13.94 -9.99 -15.64
C GLY A 147 -12.54 -9.93 -15.05
N LEU A 148 -12.12 -10.91 -14.23
CA LEU A 148 -10.75 -10.98 -13.72
C LEU A 148 -9.82 -11.64 -14.73
N SER A 149 -8.56 -11.20 -14.75
CA SER A 149 -7.51 -11.76 -15.60
C SER A 149 -6.18 -11.85 -14.87
N ALA A 150 -5.24 -12.64 -15.41
CA ALA A 150 -3.88 -12.70 -14.89
C ALA A 150 -3.09 -11.41 -15.17
N GLY A 151 -2.23 -11.02 -14.24
CA GLY A 151 -1.24 -9.95 -14.45
C GLY A 151 -1.73 -8.50 -14.29
N ALA A 152 -3.03 -8.28 -14.04
CA ALA A 152 -3.59 -6.96 -13.75
C ALA A 152 -4.72 -7.05 -12.72
N VAL A 153 -4.93 -5.98 -11.96
CA VAL A 153 -6.10 -5.83 -11.09
C VAL A 153 -7.09 -4.84 -11.71
N VAL A 154 -8.39 -5.13 -11.61
CA VAL A 154 -9.48 -4.29 -12.11
C VAL A 154 -10.54 -4.10 -11.03
N LYS A 155 -11.15 -2.92 -10.96
CA LYS A 155 -12.29 -2.67 -10.06
C LYS A 155 -13.43 -3.62 -10.41
N SER A 156 -13.92 -4.38 -9.43
CA SER A 156 -14.99 -5.37 -9.63
C SER A 156 -16.17 -5.08 -8.72
N GLU A 157 -17.36 -4.88 -9.30
CA GLU A 157 -18.61 -4.81 -8.55
C GLU A 157 -19.04 -6.18 -8.00
N ASP A 158 -18.50 -7.26 -8.54
CA ASP A 158 -18.82 -8.64 -8.14
C ASP A 158 -17.99 -9.10 -6.94
N ILE A 159 -17.17 -8.20 -6.37
CA ILE A 159 -16.50 -8.36 -5.09
C ILE A 159 -17.01 -7.26 -4.15
N PRO A 160 -18.17 -7.48 -3.50
CA PRO A 160 -18.79 -6.46 -2.68
C PRO A 160 -17.97 -6.14 -1.43
N VAL A 161 -17.99 -4.86 -1.05
CA VAL A 161 -17.30 -4.33 0.13
C VAL A 161 -18.33 -3.95 1.19
N TYR A 162 -18.01 -4.27 2.44
CA TYR A 162 -18.81 -4.00 3.61
C TYR A 162 -18.01 -3.16 4.60
N ASP A 163 -18.67 -2.22 5.25
CA ASP A 163 -18.15 -1.46 6.38
C ASP A 163 -18.94 -1.84 7.63
N ALA A 164 -18.29 -2.45 8.61
CA ALA A 164 -18.92 -3.02 9.80
C ALA A 164 -20.12 -3.94 9.47
N GLY A 165 -19.99 -4.73 8.40
CA GLY A 165 -21.02 -5.66 7.92
C GLY A 165 -22.13 -5.03 7.05
N VAL A 166 -22.12 -3.72 6.83
CA VAL A 166 -23.06 -3.03 5.93
C VAL A 166 -22.46 -2.92 4.53
N LEU A 167 -23.18 -3.39 3.51
CA LEU A 167 -22.75 -3.28 2.11
C LEU A 167 -22.60 -1.81 1.70
N VAL A 168 -21.40 -1.42 1.26
CA VAL A 168 -21.08 -0.04 0.82
C VAL A 168 -20.73 0.06 -0.66
N PHE A 169 -20.35 -1.06 -1.30
CA PHE A 169 -20.03 -1.11 -2.73
C PHE A 169 -20.24 -2.52 -3.29
N GLY A 170 -20.53 -2.61 -4.59
CA GLY A 170 -20.69 -3.87 -5.31
C GLY A 170 -22.04 -4.55 -5.08
N LYS A 171 -22.12 -5.81 -5.50
CA LYS A 171 -23.35 -6.62 -5.51
C LYS A 171 -23.07 -8.02 -5.00
N GLU A 172 -24.03 -8.58 -4.27
CA GLU A 172 -24.04 -10.01 -3.94
C GLU A 172 -24.69 -10.83 -5.07
N PRO A 173 -24.35 -12.13 -5.21
CA PRO A 173 -24.96 -13.01 -6.20
C PRO A 173 -26.50 -13.04 -6.09
N GLY A 174 -27.19 -12.85 -7.21
CA GLY A 174 -28.66 -12.88 -7.25
C GLY A 174 -29.34 -11.63 -6.69
N ALA A 175 -28.59 -10.59 -6.31
CA ALA A 175 -29.17 -9.29 -6.02
C ALA A 175 -29.76 -8.69 -7.29
N SER A 176 -31.08 -8.43 -7.29
CA SER A 176 -31.69 -7.52 -8.27
C SER A 176 -30.96 -6.18 -8.18
N SER A 177 -30.68 -5.54 -9.32
CA SER A 177 -29.97 -4.25 -9.43
C SER A 177 -30.60 -3.13 -8.59
N LYS A 178 -30.40 -3.16 -7.28
CA LYS A 178 -30.43 -1.98 -6.46
C LYS A 178 -29.05 -1.40 -6.61
N SER A 179 -28.95 -0.41 -7.48
CA SER A 179 -27.94 0.62 -7.30
C SER A 179 -27.98 0.96 -5.82
N VAL A 180 -26.89 0.70 -5.11
CA VAL A 180 -26.61 1.49 -3.91
C VAL A 180 -26.62 2.91 -4.47
N SER A 181 -27.64 3.67 -4.11
CA SER A 181 -27.74 5.06 -4.54
C SER A 181 -26.43 5.73 -4.13
N LYS A 182 -25.88 6.56 -5.02
CA LYS A 182 -24.80 7.51 -4.68
C LYS A 182 -25.12 8.39 -3.45
N ASP A 183 -26.37 8.33 -2.95
CA ASP A 183 -26.87 8.92 -1.70
C ASP A 183 -26.68 8.05 -0.44
N GLY A 184 -25.57 7.30 -0.33
CA GLY A 184 -25.21 6.56 0.88
C GLY A 184 -24.83 7.46 2.07
N ALA A 185 -25.71 8.37 2.48
CA ALA A 185 -25.56 9.12 3.73
C ALA A 185 -25.73 8.18 4.93
N LEU A 186 -24.63 7.54 5.35
CA LEU A 186 -24.46 6.96 6.69
C LEU A 186 -24.46 8.09 7.76
N PRO A 187 -24.85 7.81 9.01
CA PRO A 187 -25.57 8.75 9.87
C PRO A 187 -24.84 10.06 10.13
N LYS A 188 -25.61 11.15 9.99
CA LYS A 188 -25.28 12.54 10.28
C LYS A 188 -24.61 12.68 11.64
N ALA A 189 -23.28 12.83 11.66
CA ALA A 189 -22.61 13.43 12.80
C ALA A 189 -23.16 14.85 12.93
N THR A 190 -23.98 15.08 13.96
CA THR A 190 -24.51 16.42 14.25
C THR A 190 -23.35 17.28 14.75
N PRO A 191 -22.89 18.31 14.03
CA PRO A 191 -21.94 19.24 14.61
C PRO A 191 -22.71 20.09 15.61
N THR A 192 -22.44 19.90 16.89
CA THR A 192 -22.91 20.82 17.93
C THR A 192 -22.24 22.17 17.68
N ALA A 193 -22.94 23.06 16.99
CA ALA A 193 -22.49 24.44 16.80
C ALA A 193 -22.38 25.12 18.16
N LYS A 194 -21.15 25.30 18.66
CA LYS A 194 -20.89 26.31 19.70
C LYS A 194 -21.02 27.67 19.03
N SER A 195 -22.08 28.40 19.36
CA SER A 195 -22.23 29.80 19.04
C SER A 195 -21.10 30.59 19.69
N TYR A 196 -20.20 31.15 18.87
CA TYR A 196 -19.28 32.18 19.32
C TYR A 196 -19.86 33.53 18.90
N SER A 197 -20.24 34.34 19.90
CA SER A 197 -20.56 35.76 19.71
C SER A 197 -19.30 36.51 19.31
N GLU A 198 -19.41 37.27 18.22
CA GLU A 198 -18.40 38.17 17.65
C GLU A 198 -17.98 39.26 18.67
N PRO A 199 -16.71 39.34 19.09
CA PRO A 199 -16.22 40.49 19.85
C PRO A 199 -15.68 41.58 18.91
N ALA A 200 -16.13 42.81 19.12
CA ALA A 200 -15.60 44.01 18.47
C ALA A 200 -14.13 44.22 18.83
N ALA A 201 -13.29 44.44 17.83
CA ALA A 201 -11.87 44.72 17.99
C ALA A 201 -11.62 46.21 18.27
N GLU A 202 -10.98 46.51 19.41
CA GLU A 202 -10.19 47.74 19.58
C GLU A 202 -8.70 47.35 19.64
N TYR A 203 -7.91 47.97 18.76
CA TYR A 203 -6.45 47.80 18.66
C TYR A 203 -5.74 48.82 19.55
N THR A 204 -4.86 48.36 20.45
CA THR A 204 -3.75 49.17 20.99
C THR A 204 -2.46 48.35 21.03
N GLN A 205 -1.36 49.00 20.65
CA GLN A 205 -0.07 48.40 20.34
C GLN A 205 0.84 48.11 21.55
N ASN A 206 1.63 47.04 21.40
CA ASN A 206 3.02 46.80 21.88
C ASN A 206 3.30 46.61 23.39
N PRO A 207 4.45 46.03 23.79
CA PRO A 207 5.22 44.89 23.24
C PRO A 207 5.34 43.72 24.24
N SER A 208 5.73 42.55 23.72
CA SER A 208 5.91 41.27 24.42
C SER A 208 6.97 41.27 25.53
N PRO A 209 6.74 40.59 26.67
CA PRO A 209 7.78 39.98 27.48
C PRO A 209 7.71 38.44 27.45
N ASP A 210 8.90 37.89 27.21
CA ASP A 210 9.41 36.54 27.45
C ASP A 210 8.76 35.79 28.64
N LEU A 211 8.17 34.62 28.38
CA LEU A 211 7.73 33.66 29.40
C LEU A 211 7.96 32.20 28.98
N LYS A 212 9.13 31.72 29.40
CA LYS A 212 9.42 30.44 30.07
C LYS A 212 8.31 29.38 30.07
N THR A 213 8.66 28.23 29.47
CA THR A 213 8.02 26.92 29.57
C THR A 213 8.01 26.37 31.00
N PRO A 214 6.92 25.75 31.48
CA PRO A 214 6.94 24.85 32.63
C PRO A 214 7.18 23.39 32.19
N ALA A 215 8.08 22.72 32.90
CA ALA A 215 8.40 21.29 32.76
C ALA A 215 7.72 20.45 33.85
N GLY A 216 7.45 19.17 33.51
CA GLY A 216 7.10 18.07 34.41
C GLY A 216 5.68 17.54 34.18
N GLN A 217 5.40 16.24 34.03
CA GLN A 217 6.10 15.03 34.43
C GLN A 217 5.64 13.83 33.59
N ASN A 218 6.58 12.98 33.16
CA ASN A 218 6.69 11.54 33.50
C ASN A 218 7.45 10.79 32.41
N GLY A 219 8.67 10.38 32.78
CA GLY A 219 9.54 9.57 31.95
C GLY A 219 9.19 8.10 32.03
N LEU A 220 9.19 7.46 30.86
CA LEU A 220 9.65 6.09 30.72
C LEU A 220 10.94 6.17 29.90
N LYS A 221 12.03 5.70 30.51
CA LYS A 221 13.35 5.63 29.90
C LYS A 221 13.32 4.54 28.84
N ASP A 222 13.51 4.92 27.58
CA ASP A 222 14.02 4.01 26.58
C ASP A 222 15.36 4.50 26.04
N LYS A 223 16.28 3.55 25.91
CA LYS A 223 17.69 3.78 25.62
C LYS A 223 17.89 4.11 24.15
N ALA A 224 18.60 5.22 23.90
CA ALA A 224 19.43 5.52 22.73
C ALA A 224 18.78 5.31 21.34
N GLN A 225 18.04 6.32 20.87
CA GLN A 225 17.93 6.62 19.44
C GLN A 225 18.62 7.95 19.18
N GLY A 226 19.71 7.92 18.41
CA GLY A 226 20.25 9.12 17.78
C GLY A 226 19.16 9.75 16.92
N SER A 227 19.12 11.08 16.88
CA SER A 227 18.26 11.89 16.02
C SER A 227 18.11 11.27 14.63
N LYS A 228 17.05 10.48 14.39
CA LYS A 228 16.72 9.98 13.04
C LYS A 228 16.49 11.24 12.20
N GLY A 229 17.24 11.38 11.11
CA GLY A 229 17.05 12.49 10.18
C GLY A 229 15.61 12.54 9.66
N ALA A 230 15.25 13.63 8.98
CA ALA A 230 13.89 13.82 8.43
C ALA A 230 13.43 12.67 7.51
N VAL A 231 14.34 11.81 7.05
CA VAL A 231 14.06 10.60 6.29
C VAL A 231 14.92 9.46 6.83
N SER A 232 14.36 8.25 6.89
CA SER A 232 15.11 7.03 7.18
C SER A 232 14.95 5.99 6.08
N LEU A 233 16.02 5.23 5.83
CA LEU A 233 16.04 4.09 4.92
C LEU A 233 16.35 2.81 5.72
N GLN A 234 15.50 1.80 5.56
CA GLN A 234 15.72 0.45 6.08
C GLN A 234 15.91 -0.52 4.91
N TYR A 235 16.63 -1.60 5.18
CA TYR A 235 17.07 -2.59 4.20
C TYR A 235 16.74 -4.02 4.62
N ALA A 236 16.43 -4.86 3.65
CA ALA A 236 16.34 -6.31 3.81
C ALA A 236 16.78 -7.03 2.53
N ASN A 237 17.15 -8.30 2.66
CA ASN A 237 17.44 -9.18 1.52
C ASN A 237 16.20 -9.89 1.01
N GLY A 238 16.06 -9.98 -0.30
CA GLY A 238 15.29 -11.04 -0.97
C GLY A 238 16.09 -12.35 -1.09
N ASN A 239 17.42 -12.25 -1.19
CA ASN A 239 18.36 -13.38 -1.23
C ASN A 239 19.66 -13.01 -0.51
N ALA A 240 19.98 -13.70 0.59
CA ALA A 240 21.16 -13.44 1.42
C ALA A 240 22.33 -14.41 1.17
N SER A 241 22.29 -15.20 0.10
CA SER A 241 23.41 -16.11 -0.26
C SER A 241 24.66 -15.31 -0.64
N ALA A 242 25.83 -15.71 -0.13
CA ALA A 242 27.09 -15.02 -0.44
C ALA A 242 27.42 -15.02 -1.95
N GLU A 243 27.01 -16.07 -2.66
CA GLU A 243 27.14 -16.20 -4.12
C GLU A 243 25.74 -16.33 -4.73
N THR A 244 25.43 -15.53 -5.75
CA THR A 244 24.13 -15.55 -6.42
C THR A 244 24.23 -15.02 -7.83
N ASN A 245 23.40 -15.51 -8.76
CA ASN A 245 23.26 -14.89 -10.09
C ASN A 245 22.20 -13.77 -10.12
N GLY A 246 21.53 -13.49 -9.00
CA GLY A 246 20.59 -12.39 -8.87
C GLY A 246 20.62 -11.77 -7.47
N ILE A 247 20.95 -10.48 -7.40
CA ILE A 247 20.93 -9.68 -6.18
C ILE A 247 19.53 -9.08 -6.04
N SER A 248 18.92 -9.19 -4.86
CA SER A 248 17.51 -8.80 -4.65
C SER A 248 17.35 -7.90 -3.41
N PRO A 249 17.79 -6.63 -3.45
CA PRO A 249 17.69 -5.76 -2.29
C PRO A 249 16.26 -5.24 -2.12
N LYS A 250 15.84 -5.07 -0.86
CA LYS A 250 14.56 -4.47 -0.49
C LYS A 250 14.81 -3.21 0.32
N PHE A 251 14.11 -2.14 -0.02
CA PHE A 251 14.22 -0.85 0.66
C PHE A 251 12.87 -0.45 1.26
N LYS A 252 12.92 0.20 2.42
CA LYS A 252 11.78 0.91 3.02
C LYS A 252 12.22 2.30 3.39
N ILE A 253 11.62 3.30 2.74
CA ILE A 253 11.88 4.71 3.00
C ILE A 253 10.74 5.22 3.86
N THR A 254 11.04 5.93 4.95
CA THR A 254 10.04 6.56 5.81
C THR A 254 10.32 8.05 5.92
N ASN A 255 9.29 8.88 5.71
CA ASN A 255 9.37 10.31 5.93
C ASN A 255 9.11 10.61 7.41
N ASN A 256 10.17 10.88 8.17
CA ASN A 256 10.06 11.28 9.58
C ASN A 256 9.96 12.80 9.75
N GLY A 257 9.92 13.54 8.65
CA GLY A 257 9.84 15.00 8.62
C GLY A 257 8.40 15.50 8.77
N THR A 258 8.22 16.79 8.50
CA THR A 258 6.92 17.49 8.59
C THR A 258 6.41 17.98 7.25
N LYS A 259 7.14 17.72 6.16
CA LYS A 259 6.76 18.10 4.79
C LYS A 259 6.70 16.88 3.90
N ALA A 260 5.75 16.87 2.97
CA ALA A 260 5.70 15.88 1.91
C ALA A 260 6.99 15.87 1.10
N ILE A 261 7.40 14.69 0.64
CA ILE A 261 8.56 14.48 -0.23
C ILE A 261 8.03 14.03 -1.59
N ASP A 262 8.35 14.74 -2.66
CA ASP A 262 8.10 14.28 -4.02
C ASP A 262 8.99 13.05 -4.31
N LEU A 263 8.40 11.89 -4.56
CA LEU A 263 9.16 10.67 -4.78
C LEU A 263 10.01 10.74 -6.06
N SER A 264 9.61 11.54 -7.05
CA SER A 264 10.38 11.70 -8.29
C SER A 264 11.76 12.35 -8.07
N GLU A 265 11.95 13.03 -6.94
CA GLU A 265 13.24 13.59 -6.52
C GLU A 265 14.09 12.62 -5.68
N VAL A 266 13.54 11.46 -5.30
CA VAL A 266 14.19 10.46 -4.45
C VAL A 266 15.03 9.50 -5.28
N LYS A 267 16.28 9.28 -4.84
CA LYS A 267 17.17 8.26 -5.39
C LYS A 267 17.83 7.44 -4.27
N ILE A 268 17.87 6.13 -4.43
CA ILE A 268 18.56 5.18 -3.55
C ILE A 268 19.78 4.65 -4.29
N ARG A 269 20.94 4.52 -3.64
CA ARG A 269 22.10 3.84 -4.22
C ARG A 269 22.54 2.66 -3.39
N TYR A 270 22.52 1.49 -4.01
CA TYR A 270 23.05 0.23 -3.48
C TYR A 270 24.38 -0.07 -4.16
N TYR A 271 25.48 -0.08 -3.40
CA TYR A 271 26.86 -0.20 -3.86
C TYR A 271 27.34 -1.64 -3.76
N TYR A 272 27.95 -2.12 -4.84
CA TYR A 272 28.39 -3.51 -5.00
C TYR A 272 29.59 -3.58 -5.97
N THR A 273 30.25 -4.72 -6.03
CA THR A 273 31.20 -5.04 -7.10
C THR A 273 30.46 -5.81 -8.20
N LYS A 274 30.70 -5.46 -9.47
CA LYS A 274 29.89 -6.02 -10.57
C LYS A 274 30.29 -7.44 -10.97
N GLU A 275 31.55 -7.80 -10.75
CA GLU A 275 32.24 -9.00 -11.27
C GLU A 275 32.09 -9.19 -12.79
N GLY A 276 33.18 -8.97 -13.52
CA GLY A 276 33.20 -9.12 -14.97
C GLY A 276 32.60 -7.90 -15.70
N SER A 277 32.35 -8.06 -17.01
CA SER A 277 31.99 -6.96 -17.91
C SER A 277 30.58 -7.05 -18.50
N ALA A 278 29.87 -8.16 -18.29
CA ALA A 278 28.53 -8.38 -18.85
C ALA A 278 27.55 -7.25 -18.49
N SER A 279 26.64 -6.93 -19.40
CA SER A 279 25.52 -6.01 -19.11
C SER A 279 24.61 -6.59 -18.03
N GLN A 280 23.80 -5.73 -17.41
CA GLN A 280 22.92 -6.11 -16.31
C GLN A 280 21.48 -5.72 -16.60
N ASN A 281 20.56 -6.57 -16.17
CA ASN A 281 19.13 -6.35 -16.25
C ASN A 281 18.58 -5.96 -14.87
N PHE A 282 17.54 -5.15 -14.88
CA PHE A 282 16.85 -4.69 -13.69
C PHE A 282 15.36 -5.04 -13.74
N TRP A 283 14.81 -5.45 -12.61
CA TRP A 283 13.39 -5.68 -12.42
C TRP A 283 12.92 -5.06 -11.10
N CYS A 284 11.76 -4.44 -11.12
CA CYS A 284 10.99 -4.17 -9.90
C CYS A 284 10.01 -5.32 -9.68
N ASP A 285 10.27 -6.15 -8.67
CA ASP A 285 9.40 -7.26 -8.33
C ASP A 285 8.14 -6.75 -7.62
N TRP A 286 8.26 -5.74 -6.76
CA TRP A 286 7.12 -5.08 -6.10
C TRP A 286 7.47 -3.70 -5.55
N SER A 287 6.55 -2.73 -5.64
CA SER A 287 6.63 -1.49 -4.87
C SER A 287 5.26 -0.95 -4.48
N SER A 288 5.16 -0.38 -3.26
CA SER A 288 3.96 0.31 -2.81
C SER A 288 3.66 1.60 -3.60
N ALA A 289 4.64 2.14 -4.33
CA ALA A 289 4.49 3.27 -5.27
C ALA A 289 4.09 2.83 -6.70
N GLY A 290 3.86 1.53 -6.92
CA GLY A 290 3.54 0.93 -8.22
C GLY A 290 4.79 0.53 -9.01
N ASN A 291 4.84 -0.71 -9.49
CA ASN A 291 6.05 -1.28 -10.13
C ASN A 291 6.50 -0.50 -11.36
N SER A 292 5.57 -0.02 -12.19
CA SER A 292 5.88 0.77 -13.40
C SER A 292 6.49 2.14 -13.09
N ASN A 293 6.42 2.59 -11.83
CA ASN A 293 7.00 3.84 -11.39
C ASN A 293 8.43 3.67 -10.85
N ILE A 294 8.96 2.45 -10.75
CA ILE A 294 10.32 2.23 -10.25
C ILE A 294 11.30 2.14 -11.40
N ILE A 295 12.35 2.95 -11.35
CA ILE A 295 13.39 3.05 -12.36
C ILE A 295 14.70 2.57 -11.75
N GLY A 296 15.40 1.65 -12.42
CA GLY A 296 16.73 1.20 -12.03
C GLY A 296 17.78 1.59 -13.08
N ASN A 297 18.91 2.13 -12.63
CA ASN A 297 20.07 2.41 -13.48
C ASN A 297 21.35 1.86 -12.84
N PHE A 298 22.22 1.27 -13.65
CA PHE A 298 23.54 0.83 -13.20
C PHE A 298 24.58 1.90 -13.53
N VAL A 299 25.35 2.32 -12.52
CA VAL A 299 26.33 3.38 -12.68
C VAL A 299 27.67 2.96 -12.09
N ASN A 300 28.73 3.13 -12.86
CA ASN A 300 30.09 2.90 -12.38
C ASN A 300 30.47 3.98 -11.36
N VAL A 301 31.06 3.58 -10.24
CA VAL A 301 31.60 4.49 -9.24
C VAL A 301 32.82 5.20 -9.84
N ARG A 302 32.85 6.53 -9.79
CA ARG A 302 33.95 7.34 -10.39
C ARG A 302 35.32 7.03 -9.78
N SER A 303 35.35 6.65 -8.50
CA SER A 303 36.55 6.25 -7.77
C SER A 303 36.28 4.92 -7.05
N PRO A 304 36.37 3.79 -7.77
CA PRO A 304 36.06 2.47 -7.23
C PRO A 304 36.84 2.16 -5.95
N LYS A 305 36.18 1.43 -5.06
CA LYS A 305 36.73 0.85 -3.83
C LYS A 305 36.73 -0.67 -3.96
N GLU A 306 37.48 -1.34 -3.09
CA GLU A 306 37.55 -2.80 -3.04
C GLU A 306 36.15 -3.45 -2.91
N GLU A 307 35.26 -2.83 -2.13
CA GLU A 307 33.90 -3.32 -1.88
C GLU A 307 32.83 -2.65 -2.78
N ALA A 308 33.21 -1.78 -3.72
CA ALA A 308 32.25 -1.08 -4.59
C ALA A 308 32.89 -0.49 -5.84
N ASP A 309 32.59 -1.06 -7.01
CA ASP A 309 32.92 -0.48 -8.33
C ASP A 309 31.69 0.05 -9.08
N THR A 310 30.50 -0.36 -8.64
CA THR A 310 29.22 -0.09 -9.29
C THR A 310 28.17 0.21 -8.23
N TYR A 311 27.14 0.98 -8.59
CA TYR A 311 25.91 1.05 -7.81
C TYR A 311 24.68 0.90 -8.69
N LEU A 312 23.64 0.30 -8.09
CA LEU A 312 22.28 0.36 -8.60
C LEU A 312 21.65 1.63 -8.04
N GLU A 313 21.31 2.57 -8.93
CA GLU A 313 20.49 3.74 -8.60
C GLU A 313 19.03 3.41 -8.83
N VAL A 314 18.25 3.35 -7.75
CA VAL A 314 16.80 3.18 -7.81
C VAL A 314 16.14 4.55 -7.63
N GLY A 315 15.28 4.93 -8.56
CA GLY A 315 14.50 6.16 -8.50
C GLY A 315 13.02 5.91 -8.79
N PHE A 316 12.24 6.99 -8.75
CA PHE A 316 10.80 6.95 -8.98
C PHE A 316 10.41 7.84 -10.17
N ALA A 317 9.48 7.36 -11.00
CA ALA A 317 8.86 8.15 -12.05
C ALA A 317 7.85 9.15 -11.48
N GLY A 318 7.47 10.17 -12.26
CA GLY A 318 6.49 11.19 -11.83
C GLY A 318 5.13 10.64 -11.39
N GLY A 319 4.75 9.43 -11.84
CA GLY A 319 3.54 8.74 -11.40
C GLY A 319 3.60 8.17 -9.98
N ALA A 320 4.75 8.20 -9.29
CA ALA A 320 4.90 7.69 -7.93
C ALA A 320 4.20 8.57 -6.87
N GLY A 321 4.04 9.87 -7.15
CA GLY A 321 3.40 10.82 -6.24
C GLY A 321 4.29 11.22 -5.05
N ASN A 322 3.67 11.60 -3.95
CA ASN A 322 4.35 12.11 -2.75
C ASN A 322 4.40 11.08 -1.63
N LEU A 323 5.47 11.14 -0.85
CA LEU A 323 5.62 10.48 0.44
C LEU A 323 5.33 11.49 1.57
N GLU A 324 4.12 11.40 2.12
CA GLU A 324 3.64 12.29 3.17
C GLU A 324 4.37 12.07 4.52
N PRO A 325 4.38 13.07 5.42
CA PRO A 325 4.90 12.93 6.78
C PRO A 325 4.34 11.70 7.51
N GLY A 326 5.22 10.87 8.06
CA GLY A 326 4.87 9.64 8.79
C GLY A 326 4.62 8.42 7.90
N GLU A 327 4.53 8.56 6.58
CA GLU A 327 4.30 7.45 5.66
C GLU A 327 5.61 6.77 5.24
N SER A 328 5.47 5.55 4.69
CA SER A 328 6.56 4.78 4.11
C SER A 328 6.29 4.35 2.68
N VAL A 329 7.34 4.28 1.87
CA VAL A 329 7.34 3.57 0.58
C VAL A 329 8.26 2.37 0.65
N GLU A 330 7.80 1.24 0.13
CA GLU A 330 8.59 0.01 0.04
C GLU A 330 8.89 -0.31 -1.42
N VAL A 331 10.12 -0.76 -1.67
CA VAL A 331 10.65 -1.05 -3.00
C VAL A 331 11.43 -2.37 -2.93
N GLN A 332 11.00 -3.36 -3.71
CA GLN A 332 11.65 -4.65 -3.86
C GLN A 332 12.10 -4.79 -5.31
N VAL A 333 13.41 -4.92 -5.50
CA VAL A 333 14.02 -4.99 -6.82
C VAL A 333 14.93 -6.19 -6.91
N ARG A 334 15.20 -6.60 -8.15
CA ARG A 334 16.16 -7.64 -8.47
C ARG A 334 16.95 -7.24 -9.69
N PHE A 335 18.21 -7.65 -9.73
CA PHE A 335 19.05 -7.50 -10.90
C PHE A 335 19.97 -8.69 -11.09
N SER A 336 20.35 -8.93 -12.34
CA SER A 336 21.30 -9.97 -12.73
C SER A 336 22.17 -9.52 -13.90
N LYS A 337 23.30 -10.19 -14.14
CA LYS A 337 24.03 -10.09 -15.40
C LYS A 337 23.25 -10.78 -16.52
N ASP A 338 23.40 -10.31 -17.76
CA ASP A 338 22.75 -10.89 -18.95
C ASP A 338 23.14 -12.35 -19.20
N ASP A 339 24.37 -12.71 -18.80
CA ASP A 339 24.93 -14.05 -18.94
C ASP A 339 24.66 -14.96 -17.72
N TRP A 340 23.93 -14.46 -16.71
CA TRP A 340 23.63 -15.15 -15.46
C TRP A 340 24.86 -15.61 -14.67
N SER A 341 26.03 -15.02 -14.92
CA SER A 341 27.20 -15.25 -14.08
C SER A 341 26.96 -14.72 -12.65
N ASN A 342 27.63 -15.32 -11.68
CA ASN A 342 27.42 -15.00 -10.27
C ASN A 342 28.00 -13.64 -9.88
N TYR A 343 27.40 -13.07 -8.84
CA TYR A 343 27.95 -12.01 -8.00
C TYR A 343 28.38 -12.60 -6.66
N THR A 344 29.37 -11.96 -6.04
CA THR A 344 29.85 -12.29 -4.70
C THR A 344 29.27 -11.29 -3.69
N GLN A 345 28.02 -11.43 -3.25
CA GLN A 345 27.42 -10.46 -2.32
C GLN A 345 28.25 -10.18 -1.05
N SER A 346 29.05 -11.16 -0.57
CA SER A 346 29.87 -10.98 0.63
C SER A 346 31.01 -9.95 0.51
N ASN A 347 31.42 -9.53 -0.69
CA ASN A 347 32.39 -8.44 -0.87
C ASN A 347 31.72 -7.11 -1.27
N ASP A 348 30.40 -7.03 -1.27
CA ASP A 348 29.67 -5.81 -1.61
C ASP A 348 29.48 -4.88 -0.40
N TYR A 349 29.79 -3.59 -0.59
CA TYR A 349 29.70 -2.58 0.47
C TYR A 349 28.30 -2.51 1.09
N SER A 350 27.25 -2.50 0.28
CA SER A 350 25.86 -2.35 0.75
C SER A 350 25.25 -3.65 1.27
N PHE A 351 25.88 -4.81 1.05
CA PHE A 351 25.30 -6.08 1.46
C PHE A 351 25.37 -6.29 2.98
N ASN A 352 24.27 -6.78 3.55
CA ASN A 352 24.21 -7.23 4.93
C ASN A 352 23.58 -8.62 4.99
N SER A 353 24.40 -9.66 5.14
CA SER A 353 23.94 -11.05 5.16
C SER A 353 22.91 -11.36 6.26
N SER A 354 22.85 -10.57 7.33
CA SER A 354 21.93 -10.78 8.45
C SER A 354 20.56 -10.11 8.28
N ALA A 355 20.37 -9.26 7.27
CA ALA A 355 19.15 -8.48 7.06
C ALA A 355 18.00 -9.30 6.48
N SER A 356 17.45 -10.23 7.26
CA SER A 356 16.30 -11.08 6.89
C SER A 356 14.94 -10.36 6.97
N SER A 357 14.92 -9.19 7.60
CA SER A 357 13.78 -8.27 7.69
C SER A 357 14.30 -6.83 7.66
N TYR A 358 13.41 -5.85 7.48
CA TYR A 358 13.78 -4.44 7.38
C TYR A 358 14.51 -3.97 8.64
N THR A 359 15.82 -3.69 8.49
CA THR A 359 16.69 -3.16 9.53
C THR A 359 17.27 -1.83 9.11
N ASP A 360 17.62 -0.98 10.08
CA ASP A 360 18.43 0.21 9.80
C ASP A 360 19.80 -0.27 9.24
N TRP A 361 20.26 0.36 8.14
CA TRP A 361 21.52 0.02 7.49
C TRP A 361 22.10 1.26 6.82
N ASP A 362 23.29 1.70 7.23
CA ASP A 362 23.88 2.97 6.81
C ASP A 362 24.84 2.86 5.62
N ARG A 363 25.04 1.66 5.07
CA ARG A 363 25.87 1.41 3.87
C ARG A 363 25.07 1.45 2.56
N ILE A 364 23.87 2.03 2.58
CA ILE A 364 23.02 2.35 1.42
C ILE A 364 22.66 3.82 1.55
N THR A 365 22.75 4.58 0.46
CA THR A 365 22.50 6.02 0.51
C THR A 365 21.17 6.40 -0.11
N LEU A 366 20.58 7.46 0.44
CA LEU A 366 19.35 8.08 -0.07
C LEU A 366 19.58 9.55 -0.35
N TYR A 367 19.15 9.98 -1.53
CA TYR A 367 19.25 11.34 -2.02
C TYR A 367 17.86 11.93 -2.28
N ILE A 368 17.69 13.21 -1.99
CA ILE A 368 16.50 14.01 -2.36
C ILE A 368 16.98 15.24 -3.12
N SER A 369 16.47 15.42 -4.34
CA SER A 369 16.89 16.48 -5.27
C SER A 369 18.43 16.56 -5.43
N GLY A 370 19.08 15.38 -5.42
CA GLY A 370 20.54 15.23 -5.55
C GLY A 370 21.36 15.48 -4.28
N LYS A 371 20.73 15.78 -3.13
CA LYS A 371 21.43 15.94 -1.84
C LYS A 371 21.35 14.66 -1.02
N LEU A 372 22.48 14.21 -0.47
CA LEU A 372 22.53 13.06 0.44
C LEU A 372 21.78 13.41 1.74
N VAL A 373 20.79 12.60 2.10
CA VAL A 373 19.98 12.80 3.33
C VAL A 373 20.06 11.62 4.30
N CYS A 374 20.49 10.44 3.85
CA CYS A 374 20.65 9.25 4.68
C CYS A 374 21.75 8.32 4.13
N GLY A 375 22.44 7.60 5.01
CA GLY A 375 23.50 6.65 4.65
C GLY A 375 24.90 7.25 4.49
N LYS A 376 25.86 6.38 4.17
CA LYS A 376 27.28 6.69 3.93
C LYS A 376 27.72 6.07 2.61
N GLU A 377 28.47 6.85 1.83
CA GLU A 377 29.12 6.35 0.61
C GLU A 377 30.38 5.54 0.96
N PRO A 378 30.80 4.58 0.11
CA PRO A 378 32.00 3.76 0.29
C PRO A 378 33.34 4.51 0.23
#